data_AF-J3KHI3-F1
#
_entry.id   AF-J3KHI3-F1
#
_cell.length_a   1.000
_cell.length_b   1.000
_cell.length_c   1.000
_cell.angle_alpha   90.00
_cell.angle_beta   90.00
_cell.angle_gamma   90.00
#
_symmetry.space_group_name_H-M   'P 1'
#
loop_
_entity.id
_entity.type
_entity.pdbx_description
1 polymer ?
#
loop_
_entity_poly.entity_id
_entity_poly.type
_entity_poly.pdbx_seq_one_letter_code
_entity_poly.pdbx_strand_id
1 'polypeptide(L)'
;MRLTAELIQNSLSYLNPLKERELDLRGHKIPVIENLGVAREQDAIDFTDNDISSISNFPYSPRLRTLLLARNRVSHIQPSIAQSIPNLTTLVLTANNIGELADLDPLKNLTRLTHLTVLENPVTRKEHYRYWVIWLLPSVRFLDYQKVKDAERAKAAELFGSQSQPSSLASKIMGIKSRTFDVSAAITTGTERGYSPSQVSEKPVRVKLTEKERKRVEKMIREAKSLQEIARLERELNEGRIPKGAMDDEDVEMTM
;
A
#
# COMPACT_ATOMS: atom_id res chain seq x y z
N MET A 1 -14.70 -3.86 -13.96
CA MET A 1 -14.89 -5.29 -14.29
C MET A 1 -13.73 -6.07 -13.67
N ARG A 2 -13.95 -7.30 -13.21
CA ARG A 2 -12.85 -8.13 -12.68
C ARG A 2 -11.88 -8.49 -13.82
N LEU A 3 -10.57 -8.52 -13.56
CA LEU A 3 -9.58 -8.94 -14.56
C LEU A 3 -9.55 -10.48 -14.64
N THR A 4 -10.41 -11.05 -15.47
CA THR A 4 -10.51 -12.51 -15.66
C THR A 4 -9.53 -13.01 -16.73
N ALA A 5 -9.23 -14.30 -16.71
CA ALA A 5 -8.44 -14.94 -17.77
C ALA A 5 -9.10 -14.80 -19.15
N GLU A 6 -10.42 -14.91 -19.22
CA GLU A 6 -11.19 -14.73 -20.45
C GLU A 6 -11.06 -13.30 -20.99
N LEU A 7 -11.13 -12.27 -20.13
CA LEU A 7 -10.91 -10.89 -20.54
C LEU A 7 -9.53 -10.73 -21.16
N ILE A 8 -8.48 -11.26 -20.53
CA ILE A 8 -7.10 -11.18 -21.03
C ILE A 8 -6.96 -11.87 -22.39
N GLN A 9 -7.56 -13.05 -22.57
CA GLN A 9 -7.49 -13.80 -23.83
C GLN A 9 -8.23 -13.14 -24.99
N ASN A 10 -9.34 -12.45 -24.69
CA ASN A 10 -10.15 -11.74 -25.67
C ASN A 10 -9.68 -10.31 -25.92
N SER A 11 -8.74 -9.80 -25.11
CA SER A 11 -8.18 -8.46 -25.25
C SER A 11 -7.22 -8.36 -26.44
N LEU A 12 -7.11 -7.16 -27.01
CA LEU A 12 -6.26 -6.93 -28.17
C LEU A 12 -4.78 -7.09 -27.77
N SER A 13 -4.05 -7.91 -28.55
CA SER A 13 -2.60 -8.00 -28.45
C SER A 13 -1.96 -7.78 -29.81
N TYR A 14 -1.14 -6.74 -29.91
CA TYR A 14 -0.61 -6.24 -31.18
C TYR A 14 0.81 -5.69 -31.01
N LEU A 15 1.48 -5.36 -32.12
CA LEU A 15 2.75 -4.63 -32.06
C LEU A 15 2.47 -3.13 -32.04
N ASN A 16 2.90 -2.46 -30.97
CA ASN A 16 2.75 -1.02 -30.86
C ASN A 16 3.77 -0.26 -31.76
N PRO A 17 3.70 1.08 -31.87
CA PRO A 17 4.62 1.86 -32.71
C PRO A 17 6.11 1.73 -32.34
N LEU A 18 6.43 1.29 -31.11
CA LEU A 18 7.79 1.01 -30.67
C LEU A 18 8.23 -0.44 -30.97
N LYS A 19 7.40 -1.20 -31.69
CA LYS A 19 7.60 -2.63 -32.02
C LYS A 19 7.62 -3.53 -30.79
N GLU A 20 7.02 -3.08 -29.69
CA GLU A 20 6.80 -3.89 -28.49
C GLU A 20 5.48 -4.64 -28.64
N ARG A 21 5.44 -5.91 -28.25
CA ARG A 21 4.18 -6.64 -28.16
C ARG A 21 3.40 -6.11 -26.96
N GLU A 22 2.30 -5.43 -27.24
CA GLU A 22 1.44 -4.77 -26.27
C GLU A 22 0.16 -5.57 -26.06
N LEU A 23 -0.28 -5.64 -24.80
CA LEU A 23 -1.62 -6.08 -24.40
C LEU A 23 -2.44 -4.87 -23.96
N ASP A 24 -3.53 -4.61 -24.67
CA ASP A 24 -4.45 -3.51 -24.38
C ASP A 24 -5.53 -3.96 -23.38
N LEU A 25 -5.51 -3.38 -22.18
CA LEU A 25 -6.51 -3.59 -21.13
C LEU A 25 -7.15 -2.26 -20.72
N ARG A 26 -7.24 -1.29 -21.64
CA ARG A 26 -7.75 0.04 -21.34
C ARG A 26 -9.26 0.05 -21.06
N GLY A 27 -9.70 0.93 -20.16
CA GLY A 27 -11.12 1.28 -20.04
C GLY A 27 -12.04 0.20 -19.45
N HIS A 28 -11.50 -0.87 -18.84
CA HIS A 28 -12.29 -1.98 -18.33
C HIS A 28 -12.77 -1.80 -16.86
N LYS A 29 -12.44 -0.66 -16.23
CA LYS A 29 -12.72 -0.40 -14.81
C LYS A 29 -12.16 -1.51 -13.90
N ILE A 30 -10.96 -1.99 -14.22
CA ILE A 30 -10.29 -3.06 -13.48
C ILE A 30 -9.89 -2.52 -12.11
N PRO A 31 -10.35 -3.11 -10.99
CA PRO A 31 -9.98 -2.63 -9.66
C PRO A 31 -8.67 -3.23 -9.14
N VAL A 32 -8.32 -4.44 -9.59
CA VAL A 32 -7.20 -5.24 -9.07
C VAL A 32 -6.52 -5.96 -10.23
N ILE A 33 -5.19 -5.93 -10.25
CA ILE A 33 -4.37 -6.75 -11.14
C ILE A 33 -4.39 -8.19 -10.62
N GLU A 34 -4.77 -9.13 -11.46
CA GLU A 34 -4.82 -10.57 -11.17
C GLU A 34 -4.85 -11.36 -12.49
N ASN A 35 -4.67 -12.68 -12.41
CA ASN A 35 -4.77 -13.60 -13.55
C ASN A 35 -3.83 -13.33 -14.73
N LEU A 36 -2.81 -12.48 -14.56
CA LEU A 36 -1.80 -12.20 -15.60
C LEU A 36 -0.95 -13.42 -15.98
N GLY A 37 -1.05 -14.55 -15.27
CA GLY A 37 -0.38 -15.80 -15.67
C GLY A 37 -0.87 -16.37 -17.00
N VAL A 38 -2.09 -16.02 -17.45
CA VAL A 38 -2.57 -16.38 -18.79
C VAL A 38 -2.19 -15.36 -19.86
N ALA A 39 -1.63 -14.21 -19.47
CA ALA A 39 -1.08 -13.28 -20.42
C ALA A 39 0.14 -13.93 -21.06
N ARG A 40 0.17 -13.95 -22.40
CA ARG A 40 1.35 -14.37 -23.15
C ARG A 40 2.55 -13.48 -22.80
N GLU A 41 3.73 -13.81 -23.30
CA GLU A 41 4.90 -12.96 -23.10
C GLU A 41 4.73 -11.59 -23.78
N GLN A 42 4.33 -10.59 -23.01
CA GLN A 42 4.17 -9.20 -23.46
C GLN A 42 5.42 -8.38 -23.14
N ASP A 43 5.75 -7.45 -24.03
CA ASP A 43 6.78 -6.42 -23.82
C ASP A 43 6.16 -5.19 -23.13
N ALA A 44 4.89 -4.90 -23.43
CA ALA A 44 4.14 -3.78 -22.87
C ALA A 44 2.74 -4.21 -22.41
N ILE A 45 2.25 -3.63 -21.31
CA ILE A 45 0.85 -3.78 -20.90
C ILE A 45 0.27 -2.39 -20.64
N ASP A 46 -0.89 -2.14 -21.25
CA ASP A 46 -1.61 -0.89 -21.08
C ASP A 46 -2.86 -1.08 -20.21
N PHE A 47 -2.80 -0.50 -19.01
CA PHE A 47 -3.88 -0.46 -18.03
C PHE A 47 -4.52 0.92 -17.91
N THR A 48 -4.32 1.81 -18.88
CA THR A 48 -4.84 3.18 -18.84
C THR A 48 -6.38 3.19 -18.68
N ASP A 49 -6.93 4.15 -17.94
CA ASP A 49 -8.38 4.28 -17.70
C ASP A 49 -9.00 3.08 -16.97
N ASN A 50 -8.40 2.68 -15.85
CA ASN A 50 -8.94 1.65 -14.96
C ASN A 50 -9.06 2.18 -13.52
N ASP A 51 -9.49 1.32 -12.60
CA ASP A 51 -9.68 1.67 -11.18
C ASP A 51 -8.63 0.98 -10.29
N ILE A 52 -7.44 0.68 -10.84
CA ILE A 52 -6.39 -0.09 -10.15
C ILE A 52 -5.84 0.74 -8.99
N SER A 53 -5.86 0.17 -7.78
CA SER A 53 -5.38 0.83 -6.57
C SER A 53 -3.96 0.43 -6.13
N SER A 54 -3.47 -0.70 -6.62
CA SER A 54 -2.17 -1.26 -6.22
C SER A 54 -1.43 -1.87 -7.41
N ILE A 55 -0.12 -1.59 -7.51
CA ILE A 55 0.79 -2.29 -8.41
C ILE A 55 1.29 -3.54 -7.68
N SER A 56 0.54 -4.62 -7.80
CA SER A 56 0.82 -5.90 -7.15
C SER A 56 0.38 -7.07 -8.04
N ASN A 57 0.59 -8.30 -7.56
CA ASN A 57 0.05 -9.53 -8.19
C ASN A 57 0.54 -9.81 -9.62
N PHE A 58 1.71 -9.30 -9.97
CA PHE A 58 2.36 -9.67 -11.23
C PHE A 58 2.98 -11.07 -11.11
N PRO A 59 2.77 -11.97 -12.09
CA PRO A 59 3.59 -13.18 -12.21
C PRO A 59 5.00 -12.79 -12.61
N TYR A 60 5.93 -13.74 -12.52
CA TYR A 60 7.29 -13.55 -13.03
C TYR A 60 7.26 -13.28 -14.54
N SER A 61 7.47 -12.02 -14.92
CA SER A 61 7.31 -11.50 -16.28
C SER A 61 8.60 -10.81 -16.73
N PRO A 62 9.67 -11.56 -17.04
CA PRO A 62 10.98 -11.00 -17.35
C PRO A 62 11.01 -10.24 -18.68
N ARG A 63 10.01 -10.42 -19.54
CA ARG A 63 9.92 -9.73 -20.83
C ARG A 63 9.28 -8.34 -20.73
N LEU A 64 8.47 -8.09 -19.69
CA LEU A 64 7.76 -6.82 -19.53
C LEU A 64 8.75 -5.66 -19.34
N ARG A 65 8.67 -4.66 -20.21
CA ARG A 65 9.51 -3.45 -20.22
C ARG A 65 8.71 -2.19 -19.98
N THR A 66 7.49 -2.13 -20.50
CA THR A 66 6.64 -0.93 -20.45
C THR A 66 5.35 -1.24 -19.70
N LEU A 67 5.07 -0.45 -18.67
CA LEU A 67 3.81 -0.52 -17.91
C LEU A 67 3.14 0.84 -17.91
N LEU A 68 1.97 0.90 -18.56
CA LEU A 68 1.16 2.12 -18.66
C LEU A 68 -0.01 2.01 -17.68
N LEU A 69 -0.01 2.86 -16.66
CA LEU A 69 -1.01 2.90 -15.59
C LEU A 69 -1.63 4.30 -15.45
N ALA A 70 -1.69 5.06 -16.55
CA ALA A 70 -2.25 6.41 -16.51
C ALA A 70 -3.74 6.37 -16.14
N ARG A 71 -4.25 7.40 -15.45
CA ARG A 71 -5.67 7.54 -15.08
C ARG A 71 -6.19 6.30 -14.34
N ASN A 72 -5.53 5.99 -13.23
CA ASN A 72 -5.90 4.91 -12.30
C ASN A 72 -5.99 5.48 -10.88
N ARG A 73 -6.08 4.62 -9.86
CA ARG A 73 -6.18 5.00 -8.44
C ARG A 73 -5.00 4.50 -7.62
N VAL A 74 -3.84 4.31 -8.26
CA VAL A 74 -2.69 3.66 -7.62
C VAL A 74 -2.23 4.50 -6.43
N SER A 75 -2.28 3.90 -5.25
CA SER A 75 -1.76 4.47 -3.99
C SER A 75 -0.78 3.53 -3.29
N HIS A 76 -0.63 2.29 -3.79
CA HIS A 76 0.27 1.30 -3.22
C HIS A 76 1.10 0.61 -4.30
N ILE A 77 2.34 0.26 -3.97
CA ILE A 77 3.26 -0.49 -4.83
C ILE A 77 3.82 -1.63 -3.99
N GLN A 78 3.69 -2.86 -4.48
CA GLN A 78 4.18 -4.03 -3.75
C GLN A 78 5.71 -3.95 -3.56
N PRO A 79 6.25 -4.11 -2.33
CA PRO A 79 7.70 -4.04 -2.08
C PRO A 79 8.54 -5.01 -2.90
N SER A 80 7.98 -6.18 -3.24
CA SER A 80 8.63 -7.22 -4.05
C SER A 80 8.37 -7.10 -5.55
N ILE A 81 7.83 -5.97 -6.05
CA ILE A 81 7.48 -5.80 -7.46
C ILE A 81 8.66 -6.06 -8.40
N ALA A 82 9.88 -5.72 -7.98
CA ALA A 82 11.10 -5.96 -8.75
C ALA A 82 11.42 -7.46 -8.94
N GLN A 83 10.89 -8.35 -8.11
CA GLN A 83 11.04 -9.80 -8.30
C GLN A 83 10.09 -10.29 -9.40
N SER A 84 8.89 -9.70 -9.53
CA SER A 84 7.92 -10.06 -10.55
C SER A 84 8.25 -9.48 -11.93
N ILE A 85 8.66 -8.22 -12.00
CA ILE A 85 8.92 -7.50 -13.27
C ILE A 85 10.34 -6.90 -13.30
N PRO A 86 11.38 -7.74 -13.25
CA PRO A 86 12.76 -7.30 -13.02
C PRO A 86 13.35 -6.43 -14.13
N ASN A 87 12.77 -6.47 -15.34
CA ASN A 87 13.28 -5.81 -16.53
C ASN A 87 12.48 -4.58 -16.95
N LEU A 88 11.63 -4.06 -16.06
CA LEU A 88 10.83 -2.87 -16.33
C LEU A 88 11.73 -1.66 -16.59
N THR A 89 11.54 -1.00 -17.72
CA THR A 89 12.29 0.19 -18.14
C THR A 89 11.46 1.45 -18.12
N THR A 90 10.15 1.33 -18.35
CA THR A 90 9.22 2.46 -18.48
C THR A 90 8.00 2.24 -17.62
N LEU A 91 7.73 3.18 -16.71
CA LEU A 91 6.56 3.18 -15.84
C LEU A 91 5.84 4.54 -15.91
N VAL A 92 4.59 4.51 -16.34
CA VAL A 92 3.74 5.71 -16.45
C VAL A 92 2.65 5.65 -15.39
N LEU A 93 2.70 6.56 -14.43
CA LEU A 93 1.75 6.69 -13.31
C LEU A 93 0.99 8.01 -13.34
N THR A 94 0.89 8.67 -14.51
CA THR A 94 0.18 9.94 -14.65
C THR A 94 -1.27 9.83 -14.13
N ALA A 95 -1.71 10.81 -13.35
CA ALA A 95 -3.07 10.87 -12.79
C ALA A 95 -3.41 9.62 -11.94
N ASN A 96 -2.70 9.47 -10.83
CA ASN A 96 -2.92 8.43 -9.81
C ASN A 96 -2.97 9.05 -8.40
N ASN A 97 -2.97 8.22 -7.35
CA ASN A 97 -3.20 8.61 -5.96
C ASN A 97 -1.97 8.41 -5.07
N ILE A 98 -0.75 8.51 -5.62
CA ILE A 98 0.48 8.42 -4.83
C ILE A 98 0.62 9.67 -3.96
N GLY A 99 0.56 9.48 -2.65
CA GLY A 99 0.41 10.56 -1.67
C GLY A 99 1.75 11.07 -1.12
N GLU A 100 2.57 10.14 -0.64
CA GLU A 100 3.79 10.44 0.10
C GLU A 100 5.03 9.99 -0.65
N LEU A 101 6.16 10.66 -0.38
CA LEU A 101 7.44 10.38 -1.03
C LEU A 101 7.94 8.96 -0.76
N ALA A 102 7.67 8.41 0.44
CA ALA A 102 8.05 7.05 0.82
C ALA A 102 7.19 5.97 0.16
N ASP A 103 6.05 6.31 -0.45
CA ASP A 103 5.23 5.34 -1.19
C ASP A 103 5.93 4.88 -2.48
N LEU A 104 6.93 5.64 -2.94
CA LEU A 104 7.77 5.31 -4.10
C LEU A 104 8.95 4.39 -3.74
N ASP A 105 9.24 4.15 -2.46
CA ASP A 105 10.35 3.31 -2.00
C ASP A 105 10.43 1.94 -2.68
N PRO A 106 9.31 1.22 -2.93
CA PRO A 106 9.34 -0.07 -3.62
C PRO A 106 10.00 -0.03 -5.01
N LEU A 107 9.98 1.12 -5.68
CA LEU A 107 10.57 1.28 -7.02
C LEU A 107 12.10 1.26 -7.00
N LYS A 108 12.75 1.45 -5.85
CA LYS A 108 14.22 1.48 -5.73
C LYS A 108 14.90 0.20 -6.22
N ASN A 109 14.19 -0.93 -6.14
CA ASN A 109 14.70 -2.22 -6.54
C ASN A 109 14.58 -2.47 -8.05
N LEU A 110 13.87 -1.61 -8.80
CA LEU A 110 13.77 -1.68 -10.25
C LEU A 110 15.01 -1.05 -10.90
N THR A 111 16.12 -1.79 -10.89
CA THR A 111 17.44 -1.31 -11.34
C THR A 111 17.49 -0.93 -12.82
N ARG A 112 16.55 -1.43 -13.64
CA ARG A 112 16.44 -1.13 -15.08
C ARG A 112 15.46 0.00 -15.41
N LEU A 113 14.77 0.56 -14.41
CA LEU A 113 13.81 1.64 -14.63
C LEU A 113 14.52 2.92 -15.06
N THR A 114 14.25 3.38 -16.28
CA THR A 114 14.89 4.56 -16.89
C THR A 114 13.91 5.70 -17.13
N HIS A 115 12.65 5.39 -17.41
CA HIS A 115 11.59 6.36 -17.67
C HIS A 115 10.51 6.22 -16.60
N LEU A 116 10.29 7.28 -15.82
CA LEU A 116 9.26 7.34 -14.80
C LEU A 116 8.44 8.62 -15.00
N THR A 117 7.12 8.50 -14.98
CA THR A 117 6.22 9.66 -14.93
C THR A 117 5.28 9.49 -13.74
N VAL A 118 5.22 10.49 -12.87
CA VAL A 118 4.33 10.53 -11.70
C VAL A 118 3.51 11.81 -11.67
N LEU A 119 3.43 12.52 -12.81
CA LEU A 119 2.60 13.71 -13.00
C LEU A 119 1.16 13.51 -12.52
N GLU A 120 0.54 14.59 -12.07
CA GLU A 120 -0.84 14.60 -11.57
C GLU A 120 -1.11 13.65 -10.38
N ASN A 121 -0.07 13.28 -9.62
CA ASN A 121 -0.21 12.64 -8.31
C ASN A 121 -0.03 13.66 -7.19
N PRO A 122 -0.68 13.49 -6.02
CA PRO A 122 -0.48 14.37 -4.87
C PRO A 122 1.00 14.53 -4.44
N VAL A 123 1.81 13.48 -4.57
CA VAL A 123 3.25 13.48 -4.25
C VAL A 123 4.05 14.55 -5.00
N THR A 124 3.61 14.95 -6.20
CA THR A 124 4.30 15.97 -7.01
C THR A 124 4.31 17.36 -6.38
N ARG A 125 3.40 17.62 -5.43
CA ARG A 125 3.31 18.90 -4.69
C ARG A 125 4.18 18.94 -3.44
N LYS A 126 4.82 17.82 -3.08
CA LYS A 126 5.67 17.71 -1.88
C LYS A 126 6.99 18.42 -2.11
N GLU A 127 7.52 19.01 -1.05
CA GLU A 127 8.84 19.63 -1.08
C GLU A 127 9.92 18.62 -1.49
N HIS A 128 10.87 19.09 -2.29
CA HIS A 128 11.97 18.29 -2.81
C HIS A 128 11.58 17.03 -3.60
N TYR A 129 10.32 16.88 -4.03
CA TYR A 129 9.83 15.71 -4.77
C TYR A 129 10.78 15.22 -5.87
N ARG A 130 11.19 16.14 -6.76
CA ARG A 130 12.04 15.80 -7.89
C ARG A 130 13.41 15.27 -7.45
N TYR A 131 14.05 15.95 -6.49
CA TYR A 131 15.34 15.53 -5.95
C TYR A 131 15.23 14.22 -5.18
N TRP A 132 14.14 14.02 -4.44
CA TRP A 132 13.86 12.78 -3.73
C TRP A 132 13.81 11.59 -4.69
N VAL A 133 13.03 11.69 -5.77
CA VAL A 133 12.92 10.62 -6.76
C VAL A 133 14.26 10.35 -7.45
N ILE A 134 15.03 11.40 -7.78
CA ILE A 134 16.36 11.26 -8.39
C ILE A 134 17.34 10.55 -7.45
N TRP A 135 17.30 10.85 -6.16
CA TRP A 135 18.13 10.22 -5.15
C TRP A 135 17.72 8.77 -4.87
N LEU A 136 16.41 8.53 -4.75
CA LEU A 136 15.81 7.22 -4.50
C LEU A 136 16.03 6.25 -5.66
N LEU A 137 15.93 6.76 -6.90
CA LEU A 137 15.96 5.97 -8.14
C LEU A 137 17.12 6.43 -9.04
N PRO A 138 18.37 6.03 -8.73
CA PRO A 138 19.54 6.45 -9.52
C PRO A 138 19.54 5.93 -10.96
N SER A 139 18.78 4.87 -11.26
CA SER A 139 18.57 4.32 -12.61
C SER A 139 17.75 5.23 -13.52
N VAL A 140 16.85 6.06 -12.96
CA VAL A 140 15.97 6.93 -13.75
C VAL A 140 16.78 7.98 -14.52
N ARG A 141 16.50 8.10 -15.82
CA ARG A 141 17.13 9.04 -16.77
C ARG A 141 16.17 10.13 -17.20
N PHE A 142 14.88 9.80 -17.30
CA PHE A 142 13.81 10.73 -17.62
C PHE A 142 12.74 10.64 -16.54
N LEU A 143 12.50 11.77 -15.87
CA LEU A 143 11.46 11.92 -14.85
C LEU A 143 10.49 13.00 -15.31
N ASP A 144 9.21 12.65 -15.41
CA ASP A 144 8.12 13.54 -15.84
C ASP A 144 8.42 14.20 -17.21
N TYR A 145 8.88 13.39 -18.15
CA TYR A 145 9.33 13.79 -19.49
C TYR A 145 10.53 14.75 -19.53
N GLN A 146 11.19 14.99 -18.38
CA GLN A 146 12.39 15.82 -18.30
C GLN A 146 13.63 14.96 -18.03
N LYS A 147 14.69 15.22 -18.81
CA LYS A 147 15.99 14.56 -18.61
C LYS A 147 16.58 14.96 -17.26
N VAL A 148 17.01 13.96 -16.48
CA VAL A 148 17.72 14.16 -15.22
C VAL A 148 19.16 14.59 -15.51
N LYS A 149 19.58 15.72 -14.93
CA LYS A 149 20.93 16.26 -15.08
C LYS A 149 21.82 15.90 -13.89
N ASP A 150 23.14 15.85 -14.09
CA ASP A 150 24.09 15.53 -13.03
C ASP A 150 24.11 16.58 -11.91
N ALA A 151 23.87 17.84 -12.23
CA ALA A 151 23.70 18.91 -11.24
C ALA A 151 22.53 18.63 -10.27
N GLU A 152 21.45 18.01 -10.76
CA GLU A 152 20.32 17.62 -9.90
C GLU A 152 20.69 16.43 -9.01
N ARG A 153 21.47 15.48 -9.53
CA ARG A 153 21.99 14.34 -8.75
C ARG A 153 22.91 14.78 -7.62
N ALA A 154 23.81 15.74 -7.90
CA ALA A 154 24.71 16.29 -6.89
C ALA A 154 23.93 16.98 -5.76
N LYS A 155 22.95 17.83 -6.11
CA LYS A 155 22.06 18.48 -5.13
C LYS A 155 21.24 17.48 -4.33
N ALA A 156 20.72 16.44 -4.98
CA ALA A 156 19.95 15.40 -4.29
C ALA A 156 20.83 14.61 -3.30
N ALA A 157 22.08 14.32 -3.65
CA ALA A 157 23.05 13.69 -2.74
C ALA A 157 23.43 14.61 -1.57
N GLU A 158 23.53 15.92 -1.78
CA GLU A 158 23.77 16.90 -0.71
C GLU A 158 22.60 16.96 0.28
N LEU A 159 21.35 16.95 -0.21
CA LEU A 159 20.14 17.02 0.63
C LEU A 159 19.89 15.72 1.41
N PHE A 160 20.08 14.57 0.77
CA PHE A 160 19.63 13.28 1.29
C PHE A 160 20.77 12.34 1.71
N GLY A 161 22.02 12.68 1.45
CA GLY A 161 23.20 11.86 1.76
C GLY A 161 23.34 10.68 0.79
N SER A 162 23.82 9.55 1.29
CA SER A 162 23.92 8.30 0.52
C SER A 162 22.81 7.33 0.92
N GLN A 163 22.53 6.34 0.07
CA GLN A 163 21.54 5.31 0.39
C GLN A 163 21.93 4.46 1.63
N SER A 164 23.22 4.35 1.93
CA SER A 164 23.71 3.65 3.13
C SER A 164 23.72 4.53 4.38
N GLN A 165 23.85 5.85 4.22
CA GLN A 165 23.87 6.84 5.28
C GLN A 165 22.92 8.00 4.92
N PRO A 166 21.60 7.80 5.12
CA PRO A 166 20.60 8.82 4.80
C PRO A 166 20.71 10.01 5.75
N SER A 167 20.46 11.22 5.23
CA SER A 167 20.39 12.42 6.07
C SER A 167 19.21 12.38 7.03
N SER A 168 19.18 13.30 8.00
CA SER A 168 18.04 13.46 8.92
C SER A 168 16.73 13.75 8.17
N LEU A 169 16.81 14.55 7.10
CA LEU A 169 15.69 14.85 6.21
C LEU A 169 15.19 13.58 5.50
N ALA A 170 16.11 12.79 4.94
CA ALA A 170 15.76 11.54 4.27
C ALA A 170 15.08 10.55 5.23
N SER A 171 15.63 10.38 6.43
CA SER A 171 15.06 9.51 7.46
C SER A 171 13.65 9.95 7.87
N LYS A 172 13.41 11.26 7.98
CA LYS A 172 12.08 11.81 8.28
C LYS A 172 11.09 11.51 7.15
N ILE A 173 11.50 11.68 5.90
CA ILE A 173 10.65 11.41 4.73
C ILE A 173 10.27 9.93 4.65
N MET A 174 11.23 9.02 4.84
CA MET A 174 10.98 7.56 4.81
C MET A 174 9.99 7.08 5.88
N GLY A 175 9.90 7.81 7.00
CA GLY A 175 8.96 7.52 8.08
C GLY A 175 7.51 7.94 7.79
N ILE A 176 7.27 8.76 6.77
CA ILE A 176 5.94 9.28 6.43
C ILE A 176 5.41 8.49 5.23
N LYS A 177 4.53 7.53 5.52
CA LYS A 177 3.84 6.73 4.49
C LYS A 177 2.36 7.03 4.44
N SER A 178 1.76 6.90 3.27
CA SER A 178 0.31 6.98 3.13
C SER A 178 -0.37 5.87 3.92
N ARG A 179 -1.50 6.18 4.58
CA ARG A 179 -2.37 5.15 5.15
C ARG A 179 -3.15 4.49 4.02
N THR A 180 -2.72 3.30 3.63
CA THR A 180 -3.43 2.47 2.66
C THR A 180 -4.39 1.53 3.40
N PHE A 181 -5.69 1.64 3.10
CA PHE A 181 -6.70 0.67 3.54
C PHE A 181 -6.61 -0.52 2.60
N ASP A 182 -5.73 -1.47 2.90
CA ASP A 182 -5.58 -2.68 2.09
C ASP A 182 -6.65 -3.70 2.49
N VAL A 183 -7.71 -3.83 1.67
CA VAL A 183 -8.78 -4.83 1.87
C VAL A 183 -8.29 -6.25 1.56
N SER A 184 -7.13 -6.38 0.90
CA SER A 184 -6.55 -7.68 0.54
C SER A 184 -6.00 -8.48 1.74
N ALA A 185 -5.60 -7.79 2.82
CA ALA A 185 -5.20 -8.43 4.07
C ALA A 185 -6.38 -9.02 4.87
N ALA A 186 -7.63 -8.72 4.50
CA ALA A 186 -8.83 -9.22 5.18
C ALA A 186 -9.26 -10.62 4.71
N ILE A 187 -8.64 -11.20 3.68
CA ILE A 187 -9.04 -12.51 3.12
C ILE A 187 -8.25 -13.67 3.75
N THR A 188 -7.10 -13.43 4.38
CA THR A 188 -6.29 -14.48 5.05
C THR A 188 -6.58 -14.69 6.53
N THR A 189 -7.49 -13.93 7.13
CA THR A 189 -8.06 -14.29 8.44
C THR A 189 -9.58 -14.29 8.31
N GLY A 190 -10.12 -15.49 8.13
CA GLY A 190 -11.56 -15.72 8.15
C GLY A 190 -12.17 -15.13 9.41
N THR A 191 -12.97 -14.08 9.25
CA THR A 191 -14.10 -13.79 10.13
C THR A 191 -15.03 -12.84 9.38
N GLU A 192 -16.20 -13.38 9.05
CA GLU A 192 -17.35 -12.69 8.48
C GLU A 192 -17.62 -11.37 9.20
N ARG A 193 -17.81 -10.26 8.45
CA ARG A 193 -18.84 -9.27 8.78
C ARG A 193 -19.40 -8.63 7.52
N GLY A 194 -20.72 -8.73 7.42
CA GLY A 194 -21.55 -8.14 6.38
C GLY A 194 -21.63 -6.61 6.42
N TYR A 195 -22.26 -6.10 5.37
CA TYR A 195 -22.38 -4.70 4.98
C TYR A 195 -23.54 -3.97 5.68
N SER A 196 -23.46 -2.63 5.66
CA SER A 196 -24.52 -1.58 5.78
C SER A 196 -24.56 -0.75 7.09
N PRO A 197 -25.15 0.46 7.11
CA PRO A 197 -24.42 1.69 6.81
C PRO A 197 -24.68 2.86 7.81
N SER A 198 -23.78 3.85 7.80
CA SER A 198 -24.01 5.26 8.19
C SER A 198 -24.43 5.64 9.62
N GLN A 199 -23.82 6.74 10.08
CA GLN A 199 -24.17 7.65 11.19
C GLN A 199 -23.51 7.41 12.57
N VAL A 200 -22.69 8.41 12.91
CA VAL A 200 -22.47 9.05 14.23
C VAL A 200 -22.53 8.14 15.47
N SER A 201 -21.36 7.81 16.03
CA SER A 201 -21.17 7.77 17.49
C SER A 201 -19.72 7.42 17.84
N GLU A 202 -19.14 8.23 18.71
CA GLU A 202 -18.06 7.99 19.67
C GLU A 202 -17.32 6.64 19.58
N LYS A 203 -16.01 6.70 19.30
CA LYS A 203 -15.11 5.54 19.44
C LYS A 203 -15.08 5.12 20.92
N PRO A 204 -15.31 3.86 21.29
CA PRO A 204 -15.01 3.42 22.64
C PRO A 204 -13.50 3.39 22.80
N VAL A 205 -13.00 4.12 23.79
CA VAL A 205 -11.62 4.04 24.27
C VAL A 205 -11.43 2.61 24.78
N ARG A 206 -10.69 1.78 24.04
CA ARG A 206 -10.24 0.48 24.55
C ARG A 206 -9.24 0.72 25.67
N VAL A 207 -9.71 0.62 26.92
CA VAL A 207 -8.83 0.60 28.10
C VAL A 207 -7.90 -0.61 27.95
N LYS A 208 -6.59 -0.36 27.85
CA LYS A 208 -5.59 -1.43 27.86
C LYS A 208 -5.46 -1.95 29.28
N LEU A 209 -6.06 -3.10 29.58
CA LEU A 209 -5.87 -3.80 30.85
C LEU A 209 -4.39 -4.16 31.03
N THR A 210 -3.90 -4.01 32.26
CA THR A 210 -2.59 -4.52 32.68
C THR A 210 -2.61 -6.05 32.75
N GLU A 211 -1.42 -6.67 32.69
CA GLU A 211 -1.29 -8.13 32.71
C GLU A 211 -1.84 -8.77 34.00
N LYS A 212 -1.82 -8.03 35.12
CA LYS A 212 -2.39 -8.48 36.40
C LYS A 212 -3.92 -8.48 36.36
N GLU A 213 -4.54 -7.41 35.85
CA GLU A 213 -6.00 -7.31 35.72
C GLU A 213 -6.55 -8.36 34.75
N ARG A 214 -5.84 -8.61 33.64
CA ARG A 214 -6.21 -9.65 32.67
C ARG A 214 -6.27 -11.04 33.31
N LYS A 215 -5.27 -11.40 34.13
CA LYS A 215 -5.24 -12.69 34.84
C LYS A 215 -6.36 -12.81 35.87
N ARG A 216 -6.76 -11.72 36.53
CA ARG A 216 -7.90 -11.72 37.46
C ARG A 216 -9.23 -11.88 36.75
N VAL A 217 -9.43 -11.16 35.64
CA VAL A 217 -10.64 -11.31 34.81
C VAL A 217 -10.76 -12.73 34.28
N GLU A 218 -9.64 -13.32 33.81
CA GLU A 218 -9.63 -14.71 33.35
C GLU A 218 -9.98 -15.70 34.47
N LYS A 219 -9.48 -15.48 35.69
CA LYS A 219 -9.82 -16.29 36.86
C LYS A 219 -11.31 -16.17 37.22
N MET A 220 -11.88 -14.97 37.19
CA MET A 220 -13.30 -14.75 37.47
C MET A 220 -14.22 -15.43 36.44
N ILE A 221 -13.87 -15.39 35.15
CA ILE A 221 -14.63 -16.10 34.12
C ILE A 221 -14.57 -17.62 34.36
N ARG A 222 -13.42 -18.14 34.79
CA ARG A 222 -13.22 -19.57 35.07
C ARG A 222 -13.96 -20.04 36.32
N GLU A 223 -14.10 -19.18 37.33
CA GLU A 223 -14.74 -19.49 38.62
C GLU A 223 -16.25 -19.14 38.67
N ALA A 224 -16.78 -18.50 37.62
CA ALA A 224 -18.18 -18.10 37.53
C ALA A 224 -19.12 -19.32 37.62
N LYS A 225 -20.14 -19.22 38.48
CA LYS A 225 -21.06 -20.34 38.80
C LYS A 225 -22.32 -20.34 37.93
N SER A 226 -22.51 -19.31 37.09
CA SER A 226 -23.66 -19.20 36.22
C SER A 226 -23.33 -18.58 34.86
N LEU A 227 -24.06 -19.00 33.82
CA LEU A 227 -23.97 -18.43 32.46
C LEU A 227 -24.32 -16.94 32.43
N GLN A 228 -25.18 -16.48 33.34
CA GLN A 228 -25.54 -15.06 33.47
C GLN A 228 -24.37 -14.22 33.98
N GLU A 229 -23.55 -14.79 34.87
CA GLU A 229 -22.36 -14.13 35.41
C GLU A 229 -21.26 -14.00 34.36
N ILE A 230 -21.06 -15.04 33.54
CA ILE A 230 -20.12 -15.01 32.40
C ILE A 230 -20.56 -13.95 31.38
N ALA A 231 -21.84 -13.95 30.98
CA ALA A 231 -22.37 -12.99 30.00
C ALA A 231 -22.27 -11.54 30.50
N ARG A 232 -22.36 -11.33 31.82
CA ARG A 232 -22.14 -10.02 32.43
C ARG A 232 -20.68 -9.58 32.35
N LEU A 233 -19.73 -10.45 32.71
CA LEU A 233 -18.29 -10.16 32.64
C LEU A 233 -17.84 -9.88 31.20
N GLU A 234 -18.34 -10.65 30.22
CA GLU A 234 -18.06 -10.43 28.79
C GLU A 234 -18.62 -9.10 28.30
N ARG A 235 -19.83 -8.72 28.73
CA ARG A 235 -20.43 -7.42 28.39
C ARG A 235 -19.60 -6.26 28.96
N GLU A 236 -19.22 -6.34 30.24
CA GLU A 236 -18.40 -5.32 30.89
C GLU A 236 -17.03 -5.15 30.17
N LEU A 237 -16.39 -6.25 29.78
CA LEU A 237 -15.13 -6.22 29.03
C LEU A 237 -15.29 -5.65 27.62
N ASN A 238 -16.39 -5.98 26.94
CA ASN A 238 -16.70 -5.48 25.59
C ASN A 238 -17.06 -3.98 25.60
N GLU A 239 -17.65 -3.50 26.69
CA GLU A 239 -17.92 -2.09 26.96
C GLU A 239 -16.66 -1.31 27.41
N GLY A 240 -15.50 -1.99 27.53
CA GLY A 240 -14.23 -1.38 27.91
C GLY A 240 -14.12 -1.02 29.40
N ARG A 241 -14.97 -1.59 30.25
CA ARG A 241 -14.94 -1.41 31.71
C ARG A 241 -14.25 -2.59 32.36
N ILE A 242 -13.45 -2.32 33.39
CA ILE A 242 -12.81 -3.35 34.21
C ILE A 242 -13.86 -3.86 35.21
N PRO A 243 -14.13 -5.17 35.27
CA PRO A 243 -15.08 -5.72 36.23
C PRO A 243 -14.69 -5.39 37.67
N LYS A 244 -15.67 -5.07 38.53
CA LYS A 244 -15.47 -4.53 39.90
C LYS A 244 -14.64 -5.42 40.86
N GLY A 245 -14.31 -6.66 40.50
CA GLY A 245 -13.41 -7.55 41.26
C GLY A 245 -12.00 -7.71 40.67
N ALA A 246 -11.71 -7.08 39.52
CA ALA A 246 -10.39 -7.11 38.90
C ALA A 246 -9.53 -5.87 39.21
N MET A 247 -10.12 -4.81 39.77
CA MET A 247 -9.41 -3.61 40.21
C MET A 247 -8.60 -3.90 41.49
N ASP A 248 -7.44 -3.25 41.65
CA ASP A 248 -6.64 -3.35 42.87
C ASP A 248 -7.30 -2.53 44.00
N ASP A 249 -7.36 -3.08 45.21
CA ASP A 249 -7.90 -2.36 46.40
C ASP A 249 -7.04 -1.13 46.77
N GLU A 250 -5.83 -1.00 46.23
CA GLU A 250 -4.98 0.19 46.41
C GLU A 250 -5.41 1.38 45.51
N ASP A 251 -6.21 1.17 44.46
CA ASP A 251 -6.69 2.26 43.58
C ASP A 251 -8.04 2.86 44.04
N VAL A 252 -8.71 2.23 45.01
CA VAL A 252 -10.00 2.71 45.54
C VAL A 252 -9.83 3.93 46.47
N GLU A 253 -8.65 4.13 47.05
CA GLU A 253 -8.36 5.25 47.98
C GLU A 253 -7.93 6.56 47.29
N MET A 254 -7.64 6.56 45.98
CA MET A 254 -7.19 7.78 45.27
C MET A 254 -8.31 8.48 44.47
N THR A 255 -9.57 8.09 44.67
CA THR A 255 -10.72 8.68 43.95
C THR A 255 -11.91 9.09 44.83
N MET A 256 -11.70 9.27 46.14
CA MET A 256 -12.64 9.99 47.02
C MET A 256 -12.07 11.33 47.46
#